data_AF-A0A955Y499-F1
#
_entry.id   AF-A0A955Y499-F1
#
_cell.length_a   1.000
_cell.length_b   1.000
_cell.length_c   1.000
_cell.angle_alpha   90.00
_cell.angle_beta   90.00
_cell.angle_gamma   90.00
#
_symmetry.space_group_name_H-M   'P 1'
#
loop_
_entity.id
_entity.type
_entity.pdbx_description
1 polymer ?
#
loop_
_entity_poly.entity_id
_entity_poly.type
_entity_poly.pdbx_seq_one_letter_code
_entity_poly.pdbx_strand_id
1 'polypeptide(L)'
;MTYSTQKVSYLFFATCMLLFSLQIVYGFIMAFAHMGYDGLHDWIPFNAARATHTNLLVVWLLTGFMGAAYYIIPEESGRELWQPRLAVAQWAALVLVGVVAVVGFHLNWWEGRKFLEIPRPLDFLVVADVLLFLLIVGMTTFQGKRYTTTGLVLLVGLVSAALLYLPGMIWFDSQVLDSYFRWWVVHLWVEGVWELIMGAIMSYLLIKLTGVDREVIEKWLYVIVGLTFVSGILGTGHHYYWIGAPEYWLVVGGVFSALEPLAFFGMALYGVAMARRGGKTPDNRVALYWTVGCGLMSFLGAGLLGFAHTLPQTNIWTHGTLVTAMHGHLAFWGAYAMVVLAFISYALPQLTGRARYKSALGQWAFWTS
;
A
#
# COMPACT_ATOMS: atom_id res chain seq x y z
N MET A 1 13.92 11.84 15.19
CA MET A 1 13.51 12.91 14.27
C MET A 1 14.68 13.85 14.10
N THR A 2 15.13 14.02 12.86
CA THR A 2 16.31 14.80 12.49
C THR A 2 15.93 16.21 12.03
N TYR A 3 14.76 16.35 11.40
CA TYR A 3 14.26 17.58 10.81
C TYR A 3 12.90 17.96 11.41
N SER A 4 12.67 19.25 11.65
CA SER A 4 11.46 19.74 12.31
C SER A 4 10.19 19.52 11.48
N THR A 5 10.31 19.58 10.15
CA THR A 5 9.20 19.41 9.21
C THR A 5 8.71 17.97 9.07
N GLN A 6 9.47 16.97 9.56
CA GLN A 6 8.99 15.58 9.66
C GLN A 6 7.71 15.48 10.52
N LYS A 7 7.44 16.47 11.40
CA LYS A 7 6.21 16.53 12.21
C LYS A 7 4.92 16.51 11.40
N VAL A 8 4.94 16.97 10.14
CA VAL A 8 3.76 16.95 9.25
C VAL A 8 3.22 15.53 9.05
N SER A 9 4.11 14.52 9.03
CA SER A 9 3.72 13.11 8.91
C SER A 9 2.73 12.64 9.98
N TYR A 10 2.69 13.27 11.15
CA TYR A 10 1.75 12.94 12.21
C TYR A 10 0.28 13.08 11.78
N LEU A 11 -0.05 14.14 11.02
CA LEU A 11 -1.41 14.37 10.54
C LEU A 11 -1.87 13.21 9.63
N PHE A 12 -0.99 12.76 8.75
CA PHE A 12 -1.24 11.63 7.87
C PHE A 12 -1.38 10.33 8.66
N PHE A 13 -0.50 10.04 9.61
CA PHE A 13 -0.61 8.83 10.42
C PHE A 13 -1.87 8.81 11.31
N ALA A 14 -2.27 9.95 11.86
CA ALA A 14 -3.50 10.05 12.64
C ALA A 14 -4.74 9.79 11.77
N THR A 15 -4.82 10.41 10.59
CA THR A 15 -5.89 10.18 9.61
C THR A 15 -5.88 8.72 9.13
N CYS A 16 -4.71 8.17 8.82
CA CYS A 16 -4.53 6.78 8.43
C CYS A 16 -5.16 5.81 9.45
N MET A 17 -4.88 5.98 10.75
CA MET A 17 -5.46 5.12 11.80
C MET A 17 -6.97 5.29 11.97
N LEU A 18 -7.49 6.52 11.78
CA LEU A 18 -8.92 6.78 11.78
C LEU A 18 -9.62 6.05 10.62
N LEU A 19 -9.09 6.20 9.40
CA LEU A 19 -9.64 5.56 8.20
C LEU A 19 -9.53 4.04 8.26
N PHE A 20 -8.43 3.49 8.79
CA PHE A 20 -8.29 2.06 9.02
C PHE A 20 -9.36 1.54 9.99
N SER A 21 -9.59 2.24 11.11
CA SER A 21 -10.63 1.86 12.07
C SER A 21 -12.02 1.86 11.41
N LEU A 22 -12.32 2.88 10.60
CA LEU A 22 -13.57 2.96 9.85
C LEU A 22 -13.70 1.83 8.83
N GLN A 23 -12.63 1.50 8.11
CA GLN A 23 -12.60 0.39 7.15
C GLN A 23 -13.00 -0.94 7.80
N ILE A 24 -12.48 -1.22 9.00
CA ILE A 24 -12.80 -2.43 9.76
C ILE A 24 -14.27 -2.47 10.16
N VAL A 25 -14.85 -1.33 10.58
CA VAL A 25 -16.30 -1.25 10.87
C VAL A 25 -17.13 -1.65 9.65
N TYR A 26 -16.83 -1.10 8.47
CA TYR A 26 -17.51 -1.49 7.23
C TYR A 26 -17.27 -2.95 6.85
N GLY A 27 -16.08 -3.50 7.17
CA GLY A 27 -15.79 -4.93 7.03
C GLY A 27 -16.73 -5.80 7.87
N PHE A 28 -16.93 -5.45 9.14
CA PHE A 28 -17.87 -6.14 10.02
C PHE A 28 -19.32 -6.02 9.56
N ILE A 29 -19.75 -4.84 9.10
CA ILE A 29 -21.10 -4.65 8.52
C ILE A 29 -21.34 -5.67 7.40
N MET A 30 -20.41 -5.78 6.44
CA MET A 30 -20.52 -6.75 5.35
C MET A 30 -20.46 -8.21 5.83
N ALA A 31 -19.61 -8.52 6.80
CA ALA A 31 -19.49 -9.87 7.34
C ALA A 31 -20.79 -10.33 8.03
N PHE A 32 -21.40 -9.47 8.85
CA PHE A 32 -22.69 -9.76 9.49
C PHE A 32 -23.82 -9.87 8.47
N ALA A 33 -23.87 -9.01 7.46
CA ALA A 33 -24.83 -9.13 6.37
C ALA A 33 -24.71 -10.50 5.65
N HIS A 34 -23.49 -10.95 5.36
CA HIS A 34 -23.24 -12.27 4.78
C HIS A 34 -23.70 -13.45 5.66
N MET A 35 -23.69 -13.27 6.98
CA MET A 35 -24.19 -14.27 7.94
C MET A 35 -25.72 -14.26 8.09
N GLY A 36 -26.43 -13.36 7.40
CA GLY A 36 -27.88 -13.19 7.51
C GLY A 36 -28.32 -12.16 8.55
N TYR A 37 -27.39 -11.41 9.15
CA TYR A 37 -27.66 -10.34 10.13
C TYR A 37 -27.57 -8.94 9.49
N ASP A 38 -28.30 -8.71 8.41
CA ASP A 38 -28.28 -7.43 7.66
C ASP A 38 -29.26 -6.37 8.23
N GLY A 39 -29.11 -6.06 9.53
CA GLY A 39 -30.00 -5.12 10.22
C GLY A 39 -29.79 -3.64 9.85
N LEU A 40 -28.74 -3.33 9.08
CA LEU A 40 -28.41 -1.96 8.64
C LEU A 40 -28.76 -1.70 7.17
N HIS A 41 -29.36 -2.68 6.47
CA HIS A 41 -29.59 -2.63 5.03
C HIS A 41 -30.22 -1.33 4.54
N ASP A 42 -31.27 -0.86 5.22
CA ASP A 42 -32.03 0.34 4.83
C ASP A 42 -31.20 1.63 4.84
N TRP A 43 -30.07 1.63 5.56
CA TRP A 43 -29.20 2.78 5.75
C TRP A 43 -27.84 2.60 5.07
N ILE A 44 -27.32 1.37 5.09
CA ILE A 44 -26.02 0.99 4.55
C ILE A 44 -26.19 -0.32 3.78
N PRO A 45 -26.67 -0.26 2.53
CA PRO A 45 -26.80 -1.46 1.72
C PRO A 45 -25.42 -2.04 1.39
N PHE A 46 -25.37 -3.35 1.14
CA PHE A 46 -24.11 -4.10 0.97
C PHE A 46 -23.16 -3.50 -0.08
N ASN A 47 -23.69 -3.00 -1.20
CA ASN A 47 -22.90 -2.36 -2.25
C ASN A 47 -22.22 -1.06 -1.77
N ALA A 48 -22.93 -0.22 -1.01
CA ALA A 48 -22.37 1.00 -0.43
C ALA A 48 -21.34 0.68 0.66
N ALA A 49 -21.62 -0.34 1.48
CA ALA A 49 -20.67 -0.83 2.48
C ALA A 49 -19.38 -1.34 1.83
N ARG A 50 -19.51 -2.10 0.74
CA ARG A 50 -18.38 -2.64 -0.02
C ARG A 50 -17.56 -1.56 -0.70
N ALA A 51 -18.20 -0.62 -1.41
CA ALA A 51 -17.52 0.50 -2.03
C ALA A 51 -16.75 1.31 -0.97
N THR A 52 -17.38 1.59 0.17
CA THR A 52 -16.74 2.29 1.28
C THR A 52 -15.55 1.50 1.84
N HIS A 53 -15.71 0.21 2.12
CA HIS A 53 -14.63 -0.63 2.66
C HIS A 53 -13.40 -0.69 1.74
N THR A 54 -13.59 -0.93 0.44
CA THR A 54 -12.46 -1.06 -0.50
C THR A 54 -11.82 0.28 -0.83
N ASN A 55 -12.58 1.37 -0.88
CA ASN A 55 -12.01 2.70 -1.10
C ASN A 55 -11.27 3.18 0.15
N LEU A 56 -11.81 2.93 1.35
CA LEU A 56 -11.12 3.20 2.60
C LEU A 56 -9.78 2.47 2.67
N LEU A 57 -9.73 1.18 2.28
CA LEU A 57 -8.49 0.41 2.19
C LEU A 57 -7.42 1.17 1.39
N VAL A 58 -7.76 1.60 0.18
CA VAL A 58 -6.82 2.31 -0.70
C VAL A 58 -6.40 3.65 -0.09
N VAL A 59 -7.34 4.47 0.35
CA VAL A 59 -7.01 5.84 0.83
C VAL A 59 -6.23 5.82 2.14
N TRP A 60 -6.51 4.91 3.08
CA TRP A 60 -5.75 4.87 4.32
C TRP A 60 -4.31 4.40 4.08
N LEU A 61 -4.10 3.44 3.18
CA LEU A 61 -2.76 2.98 2.78
C LEU A 61 -1.98 4.10 2.08
N LEU A 62 -2.60 4.79 1.12
CA LEU A 62 -1.99 5.97 0.46
C LEU A 62 -1.65 7.06 1.48
N THR A 63 -2.54 7.33 2.44
CA THR A 63 -2.29 8.29 3.53
C THR A 63 -1.08 7.85 4.37
N GLY A 64 -0.97 6.55 4.67
CA GLY A 64 0.18 5.95 5.35
C GLY A 64 1.49 6.11 4.56
N PHE A 65 1.47 5.83 3.26
CA PHE A 65 2.64 6.01 2.39
C PHE A 65 3.06 7.48 2.27
N MET A 66 2.11 8.40 2.11
CA MET A 66 2.40 9.84 2.12
C MET A 66 3.01 10.28 3.45
N GLY A 67 2.46 9.82 4.58
CA GLY A 67 3.03 10.05 5.91
C GLY A 67 4.46 9.52 6.04
N ALA A 68 4.72 8.31 5.55
CA ALA A 68 6.05 7.72 5.52
C ALA A 68 7.01 8.54 4.64
N ALA A 69 6.59 8.95 3.45
CA ALA A 69 7.40 9.77 2.55
C ALA A 69 7.73 11.14 3.15
N TYR A 70 6.76 11.82 3.77
CA TYR A 70 6.99 13.09 4.48
C TYR A 70 7.95 12.95 5.66
N TYR A 71 8.11 11.75 6.21
CA TYR A 71 9.11 11.47 7.25
C TYR A 71 10.47 11.10 6.65
N ILE A 72 10.51 10.18 5.67
CA ILE A 72 11.73 9.62 5.10
C ILE A 72 12.47 10.65 4.24
N ILE A 73 11.77 11.29 3.30
CA ILE A 73 12.39 12.11 2.25
C ILE A 73 13.22 13.27 2.80
N PRO A 74 12.78 14.07 3.79
CA PRO A 74 13.62 15.11 4.40
C PRO A 74 14.94 14.57 4.94
N GLU A 75 14.89 13.42 5.62
CA GLU A 75 16.06 12.80 6.25
C GLU A 75 17.04 12.23 5.21
N GLU A 76 16.52 11.53 4.21
CA GLU A 76 17.30 10.96 3.12
C GLU A 76 17.89 12.03 2.19
N SER A 77 17.21 13.17 2.04
CA SER A 77 17.66 14.31 1.23
C SER A 77 18.60 15.27 2.00
N GLY A 78 18.71 15.10 3.31
CA GLY A 78 19.54 15.94 4.17
C GLY A 78 19.05 17.39 4.28
N ARG A 79 17.73 17.61 4.26
CA ARG A 79 17.12 18.94 4.39
C ARG A 79 15.71 18.92 4.96
N GLU A 80 15.21 20.08 5.36
CA GLU A 80 13.79 20.28 5.67
C GLU A 80 12.92 20.14 4.40
N LEU A 81 11.67 19.74 4.59
CA LEU A 81 10.66 19.64 3.53
C LEU A 81 10.49 20.98 2.81
N TRP A 82 10.35 20.96 1.48
CA TRP A 82 10.35 22.16 0.63
C TRP A 82 9.25 23.18 1.01
N GLN A 83 8.01 22.73 1.21
CA GLN A 83 6.86 23.58 1.57
C GLN A 83 5.92 22.87 2.58
N PRO A 84 6.19 22.91 3.89
CA PRO A 84 5.39 22.21 4.90
C PRO A 84 3.93 22.68 4.99
N ARG A 85 3.65 23.94 4.70
CA ARG A 85 2.28 24.48 4.70
C ARG A 85 1.43 23.88 3.58
N LEU A 86 2.03 23.63 2.42
CA LEU A 86 1.35 22.97 1.31
C LEU A 86 1.05 21.50 1.63
N ALA A 87 1.94 20.82 2.38
CA ALA A 87 1.67 19.46 2.84
C ALA A 87 0.47 19.38 3.80
N VAL A 88 0.26 20.41 4.64
CA VAL A 88 -0.95 20.51 5.48
C VAL A 88 -2.20 20.81 4.64
N ALA A 89 -2.09 21.66 3.62
CA ALA A 89 -3.20 21.93 2.70
C ALA A 89 -3.59 20.66 1.90
N GLN A 90 -2.60 19.92 1.41
CA GLN A 90 -2.77 18.62 0.76
C GLN A 90 -3.46 17.63 1.71
N TRP A 91 -3.00 17.49 2.94
CA TRP A 91 -3.69 16.68 3.95
C TRP A 91 -5.17 17.06 4.12
N ALA A 92 -5.47 18.35 4.23
CA ALA A 92 -6.86 18.82 4.40
C ALA A 92 -7.72 18.51 3.17
N ALA A 93 -7.17 18.68 1.96
CA ALA A 93 -7.85 18.34 0.71
C ALA A 93 -8.14 16.84 0.61
N LEU A 94 -7.15 15.98 0.91
CA LEU A 94 -7.32 14.53 0.96
C LEU A 94 -8.45 14.12 1.92
N VAL A 95 -8.49 14.68 3.14
CA VAL A 95 -9.54 14.37 4.12
C VAL A 95 -10.91 14.82 3.61
N LEU A 96 -11.00 16.03 3.06
CA LEU A 96 -12.25 16.57 2.54
C LEU A 96 -12.80 15.71 1.39
N VAL A 97 -11.96 15.38 0.40
CA VAL A 97 -12.34 14.54 -0.74
C VAL A 97 -12.76 13.15 -0.27
N GLY A 98 -12.01 12.54 0.66
CA GLY A 98 -12.35 11.24 1.22
C GLY A 98 -13.71 11.22 1.93
N VAL A 99 -14.01 12.24 2.75
CA VAL A 99 -15.31 12.36 3.42
C VAL A 99 -16.43 12.54 2.40
N VAL A 100 -16.25 13.41 1.41
CA VAL A 100 -17.26 13.64 0.36
C VAL A 100 -17.50 12.38 -0.46
N ALA A 101 -16.46 11.59 -0.77
CA ALA A 101 -16.61 10.32 -1.48
C ALA A 101 -17.41 9.29 -0.66
N VAL A 102 -17.08 9.12 0.64
CA VAL A 102 -17.80 8.17 1.51
C VAL A 102 -19.28 8.56 1.64
N VAL A 103 -19.58 9.86 1.83
CA VAL A 103 -20.97 10.35 1.84
C VAL A 103 -21.62 10.11 0.48
N GLY A 104 -20.93 10.40 -0.61
CA GLY A 104 -21.39 10.16 -1.98
C GLY A 104 -21.81 8.72 -2.22
N PHE A 105 -21.03 7.75 -1.75
CA PHE A 105 -21.39 6.33 -1.86
C PHE A 105 -22.72 6.01 -1.16
N HIS A 106 -23.00 6.58 0.01
CA HIS A 106 -24.29 6.35 0.69
C HIS A 106 -25.46 7.06 0.02
N LEU A 107 -25.18 7.97 -0.92
CA LEU A 107 -26.17 8.67 -1.74
C LEU A 107 -26.22 8.16 -3.19
N ASN A 108 -25.63 6.98 -3.47
CA ASN A 108 -25.54 6.38 -4.80
C ASN A 108 -24.76 7.23 -5.84
N TRP A 109 -23.80 8.03 -5.38
CA TRP A 109 -22.89 8.78 -6.25
C TRP A 109 -21.54 8.05 -6.35
N TRP A 110 -21.34 7.32 -7.45
CA TRP A 110 -20.11 6.58 -7.78
C TRP A 110 -19.99 6.34 -9.30
N GLU A 111 -18.80 5.94 -9.76
CA GLU A 111 -18.56 5.50 -11.14
C GLU A 111 -19.04 4.07 -11.43
N GLY A 112 -19.11 3.19 -10.42
CA GLY A 112 -19.51 1.79 -10.60
C GLY A 112 -18.41 0.84 -11.10
N ARG A 113 -17.15 1.28 -11.15
CA ARG A 113 -16.01 0.44 -11.51
C ARG A 113 -15.30 -0.07 -10.25
N LYS A 114 -15.10 -1.39 -10.13
CA LYS A 114 -14.49 -1.99 -8.92
C LYS A 114 -13.09 -1.43 -8.66
N PHE A 115 -12.84 -0.92 -7.44
CA PHE A 115 -11.63 -0.19 -7.00
C PHE A 115 -11.45 1.21 -7.60
N LEU A 116 -12.36 1.65 -8.46
CA LEU A 116 -12.41 2.99 -9.06
C LEU A 116 -13.84 3.53 -8.89
N GLU A 117 -14.44 3.33 -7.71
CA GLU A 117 -15.84 3.70 -7.47
C GLU A 117 -16.03 5.20 -7.24
N ILE A 118 -14.98 5.91 -6.81
CA ILE A 118 -15.03 7.34 -6.51
C ILE A 118 -15.58 8.16 -7.71
N PRO A 119 -16.49 9.12 -7.48
CA PRO A 119 -17.01 9.96 -8.55
C PRO A 119 -15.94 10.71 -9.34
N ARG A 120 -16.09 10.76 -10.67
CA ARG A 120 -15.13 11.40 -11.57
C ARG A 120 -14.73 12.85 -11.21
N PRO A 121 -15.63 13.74 -10.75
CA PRO A 121 -15.22 15.08 -10.29
C PRO A 121 -14.26 15.04 -9.10
N LEU A 122 -14.43 14.07 -8.19
CA LEU A 122 -13.55 13.88 -7.05
C LEU A 122 -12.22 13.23 -7.46
N ASP A 123 -12.20 12.36 -8.47
CA ASP A 123 -10.95 11.80 -9.02
C ASP A 123 -9.99 12.90 -9.47
N PHE A 124 -10.47 13.94 -10.15
CA PHE A 124 -9.61 15.06 -10.55
C PHE A 124 -9.01 15.78 -9.35
N LEU A 125 -9.74 15.87 -8.24
CA LEU A 125 -9.22 16.42 -6.99
C LEU A 125 -8.17 15.49 -6.36
N VAL A 126 -8.36 14.17 -6.42
CA VAL A 126 -7.34 13.19 -6.01
C VAL A 126 -6.07 13.34 -6.84
N VAL A 127 -6.18 13.47 -8.17
CA VAL A 127 -5.02 13.69 -9.04
C VAL A 127 -4.28 14.98 -8.66
N ALA A 128 -5.01 16.08 -8.47
CA ALA A 128 -4.41 17.36 -8.06
C ALA A 128 -3.70 17.25 -6.69
N ASP A 129 -4.31 16.54 -5.73
CA ASP A 129 -3.75 16.28 -4.41
C ASP A 129 -2.44 15.47 -4.47
N VAL A 130 -2.44 14.38 -5.26
CA VAL A 130 -1.26 13.54 -5.47
C VAL A 130 -0.15 14.30 -6.20
N LEU A 131 -0.48 15.12 -7.20
CA LEU A 131 0.51 15.96 -7.90
C LEU A 131 1.14 17.00 -6.96
N LEU A 132 0.35 17.60 -6.06
CA LEU A 132 0.87 18.50 -5.03
C LEU A 132 1.80 17.75 -4.07
N PHE A 133 1.40 16.56 -3.61
CA PHE A 133 2.26 15.70 -2.80
C PHE A 133 3.60 15.39 -3.50
N LEU A 134 3.56 14.94 -4.76
CA LEU A 134 4.74 14.62 -5.57
C LEU A 134 5.63 15.84 -5.80
N LEU A 135 5.05 17.02 -6.02
CA LEU A 135 5.80 18.26 -6.11
C LEU A 135 6.57 18.53 -4.83
N ILE A 136 5.94 18.38 -3.66
CA ILE A 136 6.56 18.66 -2.37
C ILE A 136 7.72 17.68 -2.11
N VAL A 137 7.49 16.37 -2.25
CA VAL A 137 8.54 15.37 -1.99
C VAL A 137 9.63 15.42 -3.07
N GLY A 138 9.28 15.63 -4.33
CA GLY A 138 10.21 15.76 -5.44
C GLY A 138 11.13 16.97 -5.28
N MET A 139 10.58 18.16 -4.99
CA MET A 139 11.38 19.36 -4.74
C MET A 139 12.25 19.23 -3.48
N THR A 140 11.79 18.49 -2.47
CA THR A 140 12.61 18.18 -1.29
C THR A 140 13.80 17.31 -1.65
N THR A 141 13.62 16.30 -2.51
CA THR A 141 14.70 15.45 -3.00
C THR A 141 15.68 16.21 -3.90
N PHE A 142 15.19 16.90 -4.94
CA PHE A 142 16.06 17.55 -5.94
C PHE A 142 16.83 18.76 -5.41
N GLN A 143 16.29 19.45 -4.41
CA GLN A 143 17.00 20.51 -3.71
C GLN A 143 17.74 20.01 -2.45
N GLY A 144 17.80 18.68 -2.27
CA GLY A 144 18.55 18.03 -1.21
C GLY A 144 20.06 18.05 -1.47
N LYS A 145 20.84 17.74 -0.43
CA LYS A 145 22.30 17.59 -0.52
C LYS A 145 22.73 16.14 -0.72
N ARG A 146 21.79 15.20 -0.64
CA ARG A 146 22.02 13.75 -0.65
C ARG A 146 20.96 13.06 -1.49
N TYR A 147 21.41 12.06 -2.23
CA TYR A 147 20.58 11.17 -3.04
C TYR A 147 20.90 9.75 -2.62
N THR A 148 20.01 9.14 -1.84
CA THR A 148 20.17 7.75 -1.40
C THR A 148 19.33 6.82 -2.26
N THR A 149 19.74 5.56 -2.38
CA THR A 149 18.93 4.56 -3.10
C THR A 149 17.54 4.45 -2.49
N THR A 150 17.48 4.38 -1.15
CA THR A 150 16.21 4.27 -0.42
C THR A 150 15.26 5.43 -0.74
N GLY A 151 15.74 6.68 -0.70
CA GLY A 151 14.93 7.85 -1.02
C GLY A 151 14.52 7.93 -2.49
N LEU A 152 15.43 7.57 -3.41
CA LEU A 152 15.16 7.58 -4.85
C LEU A 152 14.17 6.50 -5.28
N VAL A 153 14.33 5.26 -4.78
CA VAL A 153 13.39 4.16 -5.06
C VAL A 153 12.00 4.49 -4.53
N LEU A 154 11.90 5.10 -3.34
CA LEU A 154 10.63 5.59 -2.81
C LEU A 154 10.00 6.64 -3.74
N LEU A 155 10.77 7.64 -4.17
CA LEU A 155 10.28 8.68 -5.07
C LEU A 155 9.82 8.10 -6.42
N VAL A 156 10.60 7.19 -7.02
CA VAL A 156 10.24 6.50 -8.27
C VAL A 156 8.96 5.68 -8.09
N GLY A 157 8.83 4.91 -7.00
CA GLY A 157 7.60 4.16 -6.70
C GLY A 157 6.37 5.06 -6.60
N LEU A 158 6.49 6.20 -5.90
CA LEU A 158 5.40 7.17 -5.75
C LEU A 158 5.02 7.86 -7.08
N VAL A 159 6.01 8.25 -7.89
CA VAL A 159 5.76 8.84 -9.21
C VAL A 159 5.10 7.82 -10.13
N SER A 160 5.62 6.59 -10.17
CA SER A 160 5.05 5.52 -11.00
C SER A 160 3.63 5.15 -10.56
N ALA A 161 3.33 5.18 -9.25
CA ALA A 161 1.95 5.01 -8.77
C ALA A 161 1.01 6.10 -9.31
N ALA A 162 1.41 7.36 -9.28
CA ALA A 162 0.60 8.44 -9.87
C ALA A 162 0.40 8.26 -11.38
N LEU A 163 1.44 7.84 -12.12
CA LEU A 163 1.33 7.59 -13.56
C LEU A 163 0.38 6.43 -13.89
N LEU A 164 0.48 5.33 -13.13
CA LEU A 164 -0.36 4.14 -13.33
C LEU A 164 -1.82 4.33 -12.91
N TYR A 165 -2.16 5.45 -12.28
CA TYR A 165 -3.55 5.83 -12.05
C TYR A 165 -4.22 6.42 -13.30
N LEU A 166 -3.46 6.98 -14.24
CA LEU A 166 -3.99 7.63 -15.45
C LEU A 166 -4.87 6.72 -16.33
N PRO A 167 -4.54 5.43 -16.56
CA PRO A 167 -5.44 4.54 -17.30
C PRO A 167 -6.83 4.40 -16.66
N GLY A 168 -6.94 4.56 -15.33
CA GLY A 168 -8.22 4.59 -14.63
C GLY A 168 -9.08 5.82 -14.93
N MET A 169 -8.47 6.87 -15.47
CA MET A 169 -9.14 8.12 -15.88
C MET A 169 -9.73 8.06 -17.29
N ILE A 170 -9.38 7.03 -18.05
CA ILE A 170 -9.82 6.88 -19.44
C ILE A 170 -11.14 6.12 -19.46
N TRP A 171 -12.11 6.64 -20.20
CA TRP A 171 -13.38 5.96 -20.47
C TRP A 171 -13.22 4.96 -21.62
N PHE A 172 -13.79 3.77 -21.46
CA PHE A 172 -13.83 2.74 -22.48
C PHE A 172 -15.24 2.21 -22.65
N ASP A 173 -15.71 2.11 -23.89
CA ASP A 173 -17.04 1.54 -24.19
C ASP A 173 -17.04 0.00 -24.14
N SER A 174 -15.86 -0.63 -24.25
CA SER A 174 -15.69 -2.08 -24.16
C SER A 174 -15.38 -2.51 -22.73
N GLN A 175 -16.21 -3.39 -22.16
CA GLN A 175 -15.98 -3.98 -20.84
C GLN A 175 -14.63 -4.72 -20.74
N VAL A 176 -14.17 -5.31 -21.85
CA VAL A 176 -12.87 -5.98 -21.93
C VAL A 176 -11.74 -4.97 -21.79
N LEU A 177 -11.80 -3.86 -22.53
CA LEU A 177 -10.79 -2.80 -22.46
C LEU A 177 -10.81 -2.07 -21.13
N ASP A 178 -12.01 -1.79 -20.59
CA ASP A 178 -12.16 -1.21 -19.26
C ASP A 178 -11.50 -2.10 -18.20
N SER A 179 -11.81 -3.40 -18.22
CA SER A 179 -11.21 -4.36 -17.28
C SER A 179 -9.69 -4.47 -17.46
N TYR A 180 -9.20 -4.48 -18.71
CA TYR A 180 -7.79 -4.55 -19.03
C TYR A 180 -7.00 -3.38 -18.41
N PHE A 181 -7.40 -2.14 -18.69
CA PHE A 181 -6.71 -0.95 -18.18
C PHE A 181 -6.99 -0.69 -16.70
N ARG A 182 -8.11 -1.17 -16.15
CA ARG A 182 -8.34 -1.15 -14.71
C ARG A 182 -7.30 -1.97 -13.95
N TRP A 183 -6.83 -3.10 -14.51
CA TRP A 183 -5.75 -3.89 -13.90
C TRP A 183 -4.38 -3.22 -14.01
N TRP A 184 -4.18 -2.28 -14.94
CA TRP A 184 -2.98 -1.44 -14.89
C TRP A 184 -2.95 -0.53 -13.67
N VAL A 185 -4.12 -0.10 -13.18
CA VAL A 185 -4.20 0.63 -11.92
C VAL A 185 -4.02 -0.36 -10.77
N VAL A 186 -4.86 -1.39 -10.69
CA VAL A 186 -4.95 -2.23 -9.50
C VAL A 186 -3.72 -3.13 -9.35
N HIS A 187 -3.40 -3.93 -10.35
CA HIS A 187 -2.31 -4.91 -10.25
C HIS A 187 -0.94 -4.24 -10.36
N LEU A 188 -0.70 -3.39 -11.35
CA LEU A 188 0.63 -2.74 -11.44
C LEU A 188 0.90 -1.78 -10.27
N TRP A 189 -0.13 -1.32 -9.53
CA TRP A 189 0.08 -0.79 -8.18
C TRP A 189 0.50 -1.89 -7.21
N VAL A 190 -0.39 -2.84 -6.93
CA VAL A 190 -0.31 -3.77 -5.79
C VAL A 190 0.71 -4.91 -5.97
N GLU A 191 1.14 -5.20 -7.19
CA GLU A 191 2.11 -6.25 -7.56
C GLU A 191 3.21 -5.63 -8.45
N GLY A 192 3.50 -4.34 -8.20
CA GLY A 192 4.47 -3.57 -8.96
C GLY A 192 4.99 -2.37 -8.16
N VAL A 193 4.42 -1.20 -8.39
CA VAL A 193 4.99 0.06 -7.88
C VAL A 193 4.79 0.26 -6.38
N TRP A 194 3.78 -0.36 -5.77
CA TRP A 194 3.64 -0.36 -4.31
C TRP A 194 4.67 -1.26 -3.62
N GLU A 195 5.20 -2.28 -4.30
CA GLU A 195 6.33 -3.06 -3.76
C GLU A 195 7.62 -2.24 -3.71
N LEU A 196 7.82 -1.28 -4.64
CA LEU A 196 8.92 -0.33 -4.54
C LEU A 196 8.77 0.57 -3.31
N ILE A 197 7.55 1.07 -3.06
CA ILE A 197 7.23 1.89 -1.90
C ILE A 197 7.45 1.10 -0.61
N MET A 198 6.88 -0.11 -0.53
CA MET A 198 7.05 -1.04 0.59
C MET A 198 8.53 -1.37 0.81
N GLY A 199 9.25 -1.77 -0.23
CA GLY A 199 10.66 -2.12 -0.18
C GLY A 199 11.52 -0.95 0.30
N ALA A 200 11.25 0.27 -0.15
CA ALA A 200 11.97 1.46 0.31
C ALA A 200 11.66 1.80 1.77
N ILE A 201 10.39 1.69 2.20
CA ILE A 201 10.01 1.89 3.60
C ILE A 201 10.67 0.82 4.50
N MET A 202 10.62 -0.46 4.09
CA MET A 202 11.29 -1.55 4.80
C MET A 202 12.81 -1.36 4.85
N SER A 203 13.43 -0.96 3.74
CA SER A 203 14.86 -0.62 3.68
C SER A 203 15.20 0.44 4.74
N TYR A 204 14.45 1.54 4.75
CA TYR A 204 14.63 2.61 5.73
C TYR A 204 14.48 2.08 7.16
N LEU A 205 13.44 1.31 7.46
CA LEU A 205 13.19 0.75 8.79
C LEU A 205 14.31 -0.20 9.23
N LEU A 206 14.76 -1.09 8.36
CA LEU A 206 15.84 -2.04 8.66
C LEU A 206 17.15 -1.29 8.94
N ILE A 207 17.49 -0.27 8.14
CA ILE A 207 18.68 0.58 8.39
C ILE A 207 18.58 1.22 9.78
N LYS A 208 17.42 1.79 10.13
CA LYS A 208 17.24 2.54 11.38
C LYS A 208 17.10 1.66 12.62
N LEU A 209 16.52 0.47 12.50
CA LEU A 209 16.23 -0.43 13.62
C LEU A 209 17.39 -1.40 13.90
N THR A 210 17.98 -1.99 12.86
CA THR A 210 18.97 -3.07 13.03
C THR A 210 20.40 -2.55 13.08
N GLY A 211 20.66 -1.37 12.52
CA GLY A 211 22.01 -0.80 12.38
C GLY A 211 22.89 -1.56 11.39
N VAL A 212 22.33 -2.46 10.57
CA VAL A 212 23.04 -3.08 9.46
C VAL A 212 23.44 -2.02 8.43
N ASP A 213 24.59 -2.23 7.80
CA ASP A 213 25.13 -1.33 6.79
C ASP A 213 24.12 -1.07 5.65
N ARG A 214 23.92 0.22 5.37
CA ARG A 214 23.04 0.69 4.30
C ARG A 214 23.35 0.05 2.96
N GLU A 215 24.63 -0.12 2.65
CA GLU A 215 25.07 -0.71 1.38
C GLU A 215 24.49 -2.12 1.17
N VAL A 216 24.44 -2.92 2.23
CA VAL A 216 23.85 -4.27 2.17
C VAL A 216 22.36 -4.16 1.88
N ILE A 217 21.64 -3.34 2.66
CA ILE A 217 20.19 -3.18 2.53
C ILE A 217 19.78 -2.64 1.16
N GLU A 218 20.48 -1.64 0.65
CA GLU A 218 20.16 -1.03 -0.64
C GLU A 218 20.48 -1.94 -1.83
N LYS A 219 21.53 -2.79 -1.74
CA LYS A 219 21.79 -3.83 -2.76
C LYS A 219 20.63 -4.82 -2.86
N TRP A 220 20.08 -5.24 -1.72
CA TRP A 220 18.92 -6.13 -1.70
C TRP A 220 17.64 -5.46 -2.18
N LEU A 221 17.45 -4.18 -1.87
CA LEU A 221 16.34 -3.40 -2.40
C LEU A 221 16.33 -3.43 -3.95
N TYR A 222 17.49 -3.25 -4.60
CA TYR A 222 17.57 -3.38 -6.06
C TYR A 222 17.21 -4.77 -6.58
N VAL A 223 17.66 -5.83 -5.92
CA VAL A 223 17.34 -7.21 -6.32
C VAL A 223 15.83 -7.45 -6.25
N ILE A 224 15.19 -7.06 -5.14
CA ILE A 224 13.75 -7.21 -4.95
C ILE A 224 12.99 -6.43 -6.02
N VAL A 225 13.33 -5.15 -6.23
CA VAL A 225 12.70 -4.30 -7.26
C VAL A 225 12.87 -4.90 -8.66
N GLY A 226 14.04 -5.44 -8.97
CA GLY A 226 14.29 -6.12 -10.25
C GLY A 226 13.40 -7.35 -10.44
N LEU A 227 13.26 -8.20 -9.40
CA LEU A 227 12.38 -9.36 -9.44
C LEU A 227 10.91 -8.96 -9.62
N THR A 228 10.44 -7.94 -8.89
CA THR A 228 9.09 -7.39 -9.01
C THR A 228 8.78 -6.99 -10.45
N PHE A 229 9.62 -6.18 -11.10
CA PHE A 229 9.32 -5.73 -12.47
C PHE A 229 9.44 -6.83 -13.53
N VAL A 230 10.41 -7.74 -13.37
CA VAL A 230 10.58 -8.87 -14.31
C VAL A 230 9.36 -9.78 -14.29
N SER A 231 8.70 -9.93 -13.13
CA SER A 231 7.54 -10.78 -12.96
C SER A 231 6.22 -10.03 -13.12
N GLY A 232 5.93 -9.02 -12.29
CA GLY A 232 4.62 -8.36 -12.17
C GLY A 232 4.13 -7.58 -13.40
N ILE A 233 5.02 -7.03 -14.25
CA ILE A 233 4.56 -6.30 -15.45
C ILE A 233 3.77 -7.23 -16.39
N LEU A 234 4.34 -8.39 -16.72
CA LEU A 234 3.67 -9.39 -17.56
C LEU A 234 2.77 -10.31 -16.74
N GLY A 235 3.03 -10.41 -15.42
CA GLY A 235 2.23 -11.11 -14.43
C GLY A 235 0.80 -10.57 -14.32
N THR A 236 0.58 -9.30 -14.64
CA THR A 236 -0.76 -8.68 -14.80
C THR A 236 -1.68 -9.54 -15.69
N GLY A 237 -1.10 -10.29 -16.63
CA GLY A 237 -1.79 -11.26 -17.46
C GLY A 237 -2.67 -12.26 -16.72
N HIS A 238 -2.40 -12.57 -15.45
CA HIS A 238 -3.22 -13.49 -14.66
C HIS A 238 -4.63 -12.95 -14.32
N HIS A 239 -4.86 -11.66 -14.57
CA HIS A 239 -6.17 -11.03 -14.51
C HIS A 239 -6.88 -11.00 -15.86
N TYR A 240 -6.19 -11.38 -16.93
CA TYR A 240 -6.70 -11.32 -18.30
C TYR A 240 -7.28 -12.65 -18.79
N TYR A 241 -7.10 -13.74 -18.05
CA TYR A 241 -7.52 -15.08 -18.46
C TYR A 241 -8.98 -15.16 -18.93
N TRP A 242 -9.90 -14.52 -18.20
CA TRP A 242 -11.35 -14.71 -18.38
C TRP A 242 -12.12 -13.41 -18.64
N ILE A 243 -11.42 -12.32 -18.97
CA ILE A 243 -12.06 -11.02 -19.23
C ILE A 243 -12.36 -10.79 -20.72
N GLY A 244 -12.05 -11.75 -21.60
CA GLY A 244 -12.20 -11.62 -23.05
C GLY A 244 -10.94 -11.14 -23.78
N ALA A 245 -9.78 -11.13 -23.12
CA ALA A 245 -8.49 -10.86 -23.76
C ALA A 245 -8.00 -12.09 -24.59
N PRO A 246 -7.06 -11.91 -25.54
CA PRO A 246 -6.55 -13.02 -26.35
C PRO A 246 -5.92 -14.16 -25.55
N GLU A 247 -6.03 -15.39 -26.05
CA GLU A 247 -5.62 -16.62 -25.35
C GLU A 247 -4.13 -16.69 -24.99
N TYR A 248 -3.24 -15.95 -25.68
CA TYR A 248 -1.81 -15.93 -25.33
C TYR A 248 -1.57 -15.45 -23.89
N TRP A 249 -2.51 -14.69 -23.30
CA TRP A 249 -2.43 -14.27 -21.91
C TRP A 249 -2.53 -15.42 -20.90
N LEU A 250 -3.11 -16.57 -21.26
CA LEU A 250 -3.09 -17.75 -20.41
C LEU A 250 -1.66 -18.21 -20.14
N VAL A 251 -0.81 -18.20 -21.18
CA VAL A 251 0.60 -18.59 -21.06
C VAL A 251 1.43 -17.47 -20.45
N VAL A 252 1.31 -16.24 -20.96
CA VAL A 252 2.09 -15.09 -20.47
C VAL A 252 1.77 -14.82 -19.00
N GLY A 253 0.49 -14.66 -18.66
CA GLY A 253 0.06 -14.44 -17.28
C GLY A 253 0.45 -15.60 -16.37
N GLY A 254 0.28 -16.84 -16.81
CA GLY A 254 0.61 -18.03 -16.02
C GLY A 254 2.09 -18.15 -15.68
N VAL A 255 2.98 -17.89 -16.65
CA VAL A 255 4.43 -17.98 -16.45
C VAL A 255 4.95 -16.84 -15.59
N PHE A 256 4.57 -15.60 -15.89
CA PHE A 256 5.14 -14.43 -15.22
C PHE A 256 4.61 -14.26 -13.80
N SER A 257 3.31 -14.50 -13.57
CA SER A 257 2.74 -14.46 -12.21
C SER A 257 3.24 -15.59 -11.31
N ALA A 258 3.63 -16.74 -11.88
CA ALA A 258 4.26 -17.81 -11.13
C ALA A 258 5.64 -17.43 -10.56
N LEU A 259 6.28 -16.39 -11.10
CA LEU A 259 7.59 -15.89 -10.64
C LEU A 259 7.47 -14.81 -9.56
N GLU A 260 6.34 -14.14 -9.44
CA GLU A 260 6.11 -13.06 -8.46
C GLU A 260 6.40 -13.45 -7.00
N PRO A 261 6.11 -14.70 -6.54
CA PRO A 261 6.43 -15.10 -5.16
C PRO A 261 7.92 -14.97 -4.80
N LEU A 262 8.83 -14.93 -5.78
CA LEU A 262 10.27 -14.80 -5.55
C LEU A 262 10.64 -13.46 -4.91
N ALA A 263 9.98 -12.36 -5.29
CA ALA A 263 10.24 -11.04 -4.73
C ALA A 263 9.85 -11.02 -3.24
N PHE A 264 8.66 -11.51 -2.90
CA PHE A 264 8.19 -11.62 -1.52
C PHE A 264 8.99 -12.61 -0.69
N PHE A 265 9.41 -13.74 -1.26
CA PHE A 265 10.27 -14.69 -0.59
C PHE A 265 11.63 -14.05 -0.25
N GLY A 266 12.20 -13.29 -1.19
CA GLY A 266 13.40 -12.50 -0.98
C GLY A 266 13.23 -11.49 0.16
N MET A 267 12.12 -10.74 0.18
CA MET A 267 11.78 -9.81 1.26
C MET A 267 11.67 -10.51 2.63
N ALA A 268 11.00 -11.66 2.69
CA ALA A 268 10.84 -12.44 3.92
C ALA A 268 12.19 -12.93 4.47
N LEU A 269 12.98 -13.59 3.63
CA LEU A 269 14.30 -14.10 3.99
C LEU A 269 15.22 -12.97 4.45
N TYR A 270 15.22 -11.87 3.70
CA TYR A 270 16.09 -10.73 3.99
C TYR A 270 15.69 -10.02 5.29
N GLY A 271 14.40 -9.76 5.50
CA GLY A 271 13.88 -9.16 6.73
C GLY A 271 14.28 -9.96 7.97
N VAL A 272 14.13 -11.29 7.93
CA VAL A 272 14.54 -12.19 9.02
C VAL A 272 16.06 -12.19 9.19
N ALA A 273 16.81 -12.29 8.10
CA ALA A 273 18.27 -12.32 8.14
C ALA A 273 18.86 -11.04 8.73
N MET A 274 18.34 -9.87 8.35
CA MET A 274 18.82 -8.58 8.87
C MET A 274 18.43 -8.38 10.33
N ALA A 275 17.22 -8.78 10.72
CA ALA A 275 16.81 -8.73 12.12
C ALA A 275 17.71 -9.59 13.03
N ARG A 276 18.23 -10.72 12.51
CA ARG A 276 19.16 -11.59 13.26
C ARG A 276 20.62 -11.13 13.22
N ARG A 277 21.05 -10.53 12.10
CA ARG A 277 22.44 -10.05 11.93
C ARG A 277 22.70 -8.69 12.58
N GLY A 278 21.64 -7.93 12.92
CA GLY A 278 21.79 -6.63 13.56
C GLY A 278 22.59 -6.71 14.87
N GLY A 279 23.68 -5.95 14.95
CA GLY A 279 24.53 -5.89 16.15
C GLY A 279 23.90 -5.16 17.34
N LYS A 280 22.67 -4.63 17.17
CA LYS A 280 21.90 -3.94 18.20
C LYS A 280 20.53 -4.59 18.33
N THR A 281 20.12 -4.87 19.57
CA THR A 281 18.70 -5.12 19.87
C THR A 281 17.99 -3.77 19.85
N PRO A 282 17.04 -3.51 18.93
CA PRO A 282 16.35 -2.23 18.92
C PRO A 282 15.50 -2.05 20.17
N ASP A 283 15.53 -0.85 20.74
CA ASP A 283 14.64 -0.47 21.85
C ASP A 283 13.17 -0.63 21.46
N ASN A 284 12.84 -0.25 20.22
CA ASN A 284 11.50 -0.35 19.67
C ASN A 284 11.28 -1.71 18.97
N ARG A 285 11.09 -2.76 19.76
CA ARG A 285 10.81 -4.12 19.26
C ARG A 285 9.50 -4.21 18.48
N VAL A 286 8.50 -3.40 18.82
CA VAL A 286 7.19 -3.40 18.15
C VAL A 286 7.36 -3.01 16.67
N ALA A 287 8.11 -1.93 16.39
CA ALA A 287 8.40 -1.56 15.01
C ALA A 287 9.17 -2.66 14.25
N LEU A 288 10.11 -3.35 14.92
CA LEU A 288 10.82 -4.48 14.31
C LEU A 288 9.89 -5.67 14.03
N TYR A 289 8.97 -6.00 14.93
CA TYR A 289 8.00 -7.08 14.74
C TYR A 289 7.10 -6.81 13.55
N TRP A 290 6.54 -5.60 13.44
CA TRP A 290 5.79 -5.20 12.25
C TRP A 290 6.64 -5.25 10.98
N THR A 291 7.90 -4.80 11.01
CA THR A 291 8.79 -4.81 9.84
C THR A 291 9.10 -6.23 9.35
N VAL A 292 9.48 -7.13 10.26
CA VAL A 292 9.79 -8.53 9.91
C VAL A 292 8.51 -9.31 9.58
N GLY A 293 7.47 -9.09 10.36
CA GLY A 293 6.14 -9.67 10.14
C GLY A 293 5.58 -9.29 8.77
N CYS A 294 5.78 -8.04 8.34
CA CYS A 294 5.41 -7.59 7.00
C CYS A 294 6.04 -8.46 5.91
N GLY A 295 7.37 -8.66 5.93
CA GLY A 295 8.03 -9.52 4.94
C GLY A 295 7.52 -10.97 4.96
N LEU A 296 7.25 -11.54 6.14
CA LEU A 296 6.72 -12.90 6.27
C LEU A 296 5.27 -13.00 5.76
N MET A 297 4.40 -12.12 6.22
CA MET A 297 2.98 -12.14 5.89
C MET A 297 2.71 -11.73 4.45
N SER A 298 3.54 -10.85 3.86
CA SER A 298 3.48 -10.57 2.43
C SER A 298 3.84 -11.82 1.61
N PHE A 299 4.82 -12.61 2.02
CA PHE A 299 5.11 -13.88 1.35
C PHE A 299 4.00 -14.91 1.52
N LEU A 300 3.40 -15.02 2.71
CA LEU A 300 2.27 -15.93 2.91
C LEU A 300 1.04 -15.49 2.09
N GLY A 301 0.66 -14.21 2.17
CA GLY A 301 -0.52 -13.66 1.50
C GLY A 301 -0.36 -13.52 -0.01
N ALA A 302 0.64 -12.75 -0.46
CA ALA A 302 0.87 -12.51 -1.88
C ALA A 302 1.58 -13.69 -2.53
N GLY A 303 2.68 -14.17 -1.95
CA GLY A 303 3.47 -15.27 -2.50
C GLY A 303 2.71 -16.61 -2.54
N LEU A 304 2.37 -17.18 -1.39
CA LEU A 304 1.80 -18.54 -1.33
C LEU A 304 0.32 -18.57 -1.71
N LEU A 305 -0.52 -17.75 -1.09
CA LEU A 305 -1.96 -17.76 -1.42
C LEU A 305 -2.24 -17.20 -2.81
N GLY A 306 -1.43 -16.26 -3.31
CA GLY A 306 -1.51 -15.81 -4.70
C GLY A 306 -1.09 -16.93 -5.66
N PHE A 307 0.04 -17.59 -5.41
CA PHE A 307 0.46 -18.73 -6.24
C PHE A 307 -0.58 -19.86 -6.27
N ALA A 308 -1.27 -20.11 -5.15
CA ALA A 308 -2.29 -21.15 -5.04
C ALA A 308 -3.43 -21.02 -6.05
N HIS A 309 -3.69 -19.82 -6.59
CA HIS A 309 -4.72 -19.61 -7.60
C HIS A 309 -4.27 -18.89 -8.88
N THR A 310 -2.97 -18.64 -9.07
CA THR A 310 -2.48 -17.83 -10.21
C THR A 310 -2.41 -18.62 -11.52
N LEU A 311 -2.23 -19.95 -11.45
CA LEU A 311 -2.12 -20.79 -12.64
C LEU A 311 -3.48 -20.93 -13.33
N PRO A 312 -3.57 -20.79 -14.67
CA PRO A 312 -4.85 -20.86 -15.40
C PRO A 312 -5.68 -22.11 -15.09
N GLN A 313 -5.01 -23.26 -14.93
CA GLN A 313 -5.64 -24.56 -14.65
C GLN A 313 -6.37 -24.59 -13.30
N THR A 314 -5.90 -23.80 -12.32
CA THR A 314 -6.55 -23.62 -11.02
C THR A 314 -7.48 -22.40 -11.02
N ASN A 315 -7.07 -21.33 -11.69
CA ASN A 315 -7.80 -20.07 -11.71
C ASN A 315 -9.19 -20.24 -12.34
N ILE A 316 -9.36 -21.11 -13.35
CA ILE A 316 -10.66 -21.37 -13.96
C ILE A 316 -11.74 -21.81 -12.96
N TRP A 317 -11.35 -22.47 -11.86
CA TRP A 317 -12.26 -22.92 -10.81
C TRP A 317 -12.38 -21.95 -9.63
N THR A 318 -11.37 -21.11 -9.44
CA THR A 318 -11.23 -20.25 -8.26
C THR A 318 -11.49 -18.78 -8.57
N HIS A 319 -11.62 -18.40 -9.85
CA HIS A 319 -11.87 -17.04 -10.28
C HIS A 319 -13.19 -16.49 -9.72
N GLY A 320 -13.13 -15.33 -9.08
CA GLY A 320 -14.31 -14.68 -8.51
C GLY A 320 -14.91 -15.38 -7.29
N THR A 321 -14.17 -16.29 -6.64
CA THR A 321 -14.62 -17.04 -5.46
C THR A 321 -14.07 -16.46 -4.16
N LEU A 322 -14.41 -17.07 -3.02
CA LEU A 322 -13.84 -16.73 -1.72
C LEU A 322 -12.34 -16.98 -1.61
N VAL A 323 -11.74 -17.80 -2.49
CA VAL A 323 -10.28 -17.94 -2.57
C VAL A 323 -9.63 -16.60 -2.94
N THR A 324 -10.25 -15.84 -3.85
CA THR A 324 -9.81 -14.49 -4.19
C THR A 324 -9.89 -13.54 -3.00
N ALA A 325 -10.96 -13.62 -2.21
CA ALA A 325 -11.10 -12.80 -1.01
C ALA A 325 -10.03 -13.18 0.04
N MET A 326 -9.82 -14.47 0.29
CA MET A 326 -8.81 -14.97 1.23
C MET A 326 -7.40 -14.46 0.89
N HIS A 327 -6.96 -14.67 -0.36
CA HIS A 327 -5.67 -14.15 -0.83
C HIS A 327 -5.61 -12.61 -0.71
N GLY A 328 -6.63 -11.91 -1.23
CA GLY A 328 -6.66 -10.45 -1.22
C GLY A 328 -6.54 -9.85 0.18
N HIS A 329 -7.24 -10.39 1.18
CA HIS A 329 -7.14 -9.90 2.56
C HIS A 329 -5.72 -10.08 3.10
N LEU A 330 -5.14 -11.29 2.98
CA LEU A 330 -3.83 -11.55 3.56
C LEU A 330 -2.71 -10.84 2.81
N ALA A 331 -2.82 -10.67 1.49
CA ALA A 331 -1.85 -9.93 0.68
C ALA A 331 -1.85 -8.43 1.03
N PHE A 332 -3.02 -7.77 1.02
CA PHE A 332 -3.12 -6.35 1.39
C PHE A 332 -2.73 -6.11 2.85
N TRP A 333 -3.14 -7.00 3.76
CA TRP A 333 -2.75 -6.92 5.16
C TRP A 333 -1.24 -7.10 5.32
N GLY A 334 -0.72 -8.24 4.86
CA GLY A 334 0.66 -8.68 5.08
C GLY A 334 1.70 -7.77 4.44
N ALA A 335 1.44 -7.24 3.25
CA ALA A 335 2.33 -6.28 2.60
C ALA A 335 2.07 -4.85 3.10
N TYR A 336 0.91 -4.30 2.76
CA TYR A 336 0.71 -2.85 2.80
C TYR A 336 0.26 -2.34 4.15
N ALA A 337 -0.67 -3.04 4.81
CA ALA A 337 -1.10 -2.62 6.14
C ALA A 337 0.05 -2.75 7.15
N MET A 338 0.75 -3.88 7.14
CA MET A 338 1.84 -4.12 8.06
C MET A 338 3.02 -3.17 7.85
N VAL A 339 3.40 -2.80 6.62
CA VAL A 339 4.50 -1.84 6.41
C VAL A 339 4.14 -0.43 6.91
N VAL A 340 2.88 0.00 6.74
CA VAL A 340 2.39 1.28 7.28
C VAL A 340 2.39 1.24 8.81
N LEU A 341 1.89 0.17 9.43
CA LEU A 341 1.90 0.00 10.89
C LEU A 341 3.31 -0.13 11.46
N ALA A 342 4.24 -0.74 10.71
CA ALA A 342 5.66 -0.77 11.05
C ALA A 342 6.25 0.64 11.11
N PHE A 343 5.94 1.45 10.10
CA PHE A 343 6.44 2.81 10.01
C PHE A 343 5.83 3.73 11.09
N ILE A 344 4.52 3.63 11.32
CA ILE A 344 3.84 4.35 12.40
C ILE A 344 4.46 3.98 13.75
N SER A 345 4.67 2.68 14.00
CA SER A 345 5.29 2.19 15.24
C SER A 345 6.71 2.75 15.44
N TYR A 346 7.46 2.94 14.36
CA TYR A 346 8.80 3.53 14.36
C TYR A 346 8.78 5.06 14.58
N ALA A 347 7.91 5.78 13.87
CA ALA A 347 7.89 7.23 13.82
C ALA A 347 7.19 7.87 15.03
N LEU A 348 6.10 7.28 15.53
CA LEU A 348 5.25 7.88 16.55
C LEU A 348 5.98 8.24 17.86
N PRO A 349 6.89 7.42 18.40
CA PRO A 349 7.68 7.81 19.58
C PRO A 349 8.58 9.02 19.33
N GLN A 350 9.10 9.16 18.11
CA GLN A 350 9.98 10.27 17.73
C GLN A 350 9.19 11.56 17.48
N LEU A 351 7.95 11.44 17.00
CA LEU A 351 7.05 12.57 16.75
C LEU A 351 6.42 13.12 18.04
N THR A 352 6.10 12.24 18.99
CA THR A 352 5.34 12.59 20.20
C THR A 352 6.19 12.66 21.47
N GLY A 353 7.42 12.14 21.44
CA GLY A 353 8.25 11.94 22.63
C GLY A 353 7.77 10.82 23.56
N ARG A 354 6.73 10.06 23.17
CA ARG A 354 6.10 9.03 24.02
C ARG A 354 6.51 7.63 23.56
N ALA A 355 7.38 6.97 24.33
CA ALA A 355 7.84 5.59 24.07
C ALA A 355 6.81 4.51 24.49
N ARG A 356 5.59 4.54 23.91
CA ARG A 356 4.50 3.60 24.26
C ARG A 356 4.78 2.14 23.88
N TYR A 357 5.73 1.89 22.98
CA TYR A 357 6.21 0.53 22.64
C TYR A 357 6.83 -0.23 23.83
N LYS A 358 7.13 0.46 24.94
CA LYS A 358 7.57 -0.17 26.19
C LYS A 358 6.44 -0.90 26.93
N SER A 359 5.18 -0.62 26.58
CA SER A 359 4.03 -1.31 27.15
C SER A 359 3.68 -2.58 26.37
N ALA A 360 3.02 -3.53 27.03
CA ALA A 360 2.57 -4.76 26.38
C ALA A 360 1.56 -4.49 25.25
N LEU A 361 0.81 -3.38 25.31
CA LEU A 361 -0.27 -3.07 24.36
C LEU A 361 0.19 -3.09 22.89
N GLY A 362 1.39 -2.59 22.60
CA GLY A 362 1.92 -2.59 21.23
C GLY A 362 2.26 -3.99 20.71
N GLN A 363 2.70 -4.88 21.59
CA GLN A 363 2.95 -6.29 21.24
C GLN A 363 1.62 -7.05 21.09
N TRP A 364 0.67 -6.81 21.99
CA TRP A 364 -0.68 -7.35 21.88
C TRP A 364 -1.33 -6.95 20.55
N ALA A 365 -1.30 -5.66 20.21
CA ALA A 365 -1.83 -5.17 18.95
C ALA A 365 -1.24 -5.87 17.72
N PHE A 366 0.06 -6.22 17.73
CA PHE A 366 0.68 -6.98 16.65
C PHE A 366 0.23 -8.44 16.58
N TRP A 367 0.07 -9.10 17.73
CA TRP A 367 -0.29 -10.52 17.77
C TRP A 367 -1.78 -10.78 17.56
N THR A 368 -2.65 -9.81 17.90
CA THR A 368 -4.10 -9.95 17.75
C THR A 368 -4.64 -9.40 16.44
N SER A 369 -3.81 -8.67 15.68
CA SER A 369 -4.15 -8.19 14.35
C SER A 369 -3.94 -9.28 13.31
#